data_AF-A0A843ELC2-F1
#
_entry.id   AF-A0A843ELC2-F1
#
_cell.length_a   1.000
_cell.length_b   1.000
_cell.length_c   1.000
_cell.angle_alpha   90.00
_cell.angle_beta   90.00
_cell.angle_gamma   90.00
#
_symmetry.space_group_name_H-M   'P 1'
#
loop_
_entity.id
_entity.type
_entity.pdbx_description
1 polymer ?
#
loop_
_entity_poly.entity_id
_entity_poly.type
_entity_poly.pdbx_seq_one_letter_code
_entity_poly.pdbx_strand_id
1 'polypeptide(L)'
;MIDADMIYSALIVIALLMVILSVPSIFLLSWNGRKQLRRYLFLRALKEMNDSDIPPNIINEWSSVRSDIGYATLITEELEKMGSIRSPMSLAEIASILIIIMAFVPGYDTNVLILMMCLLALCIVSVIYGGRSLRIIGREYVKLAQEMEEKGQKSNDNMYG
;
A
#
# COMPACT_ATOMS: atom_id res chain seq x y z
N MET A 1 42.00 8.28 -7.91
CA MET A 1 41.39 9.02 -6.78
C MET A 1 39.92 9.17 -7.09
N ILE A 2 39.03 8.78 -6.20
CA ILE A 2 37.61 9.12 -6.33
C ILE A 2 37.49 10.57 -5.89
N ASP A 3 37.03 11.44 -6.78
CA ASP A 3 36.83 12.85 -6.48
C ASP A 3 35.53 13.03 -5.68
N ALA A 4 35.47 14.03 -4.79
CA ALA A 4 34.30 14.28 -3.95
C ALA A 4 33.05 14.55 -4.82
N ASP A 5 33.23 15.22 -5.95
CA ASP A 5 32.17 15.51 -6.92
C ASP A 5 31.57 14.24 -7.55
N MET A 6 32.37 13.18 -7.75
CA MET A 6 31.89 11.89 -8.23
C MET A 6 31.00 11.20 -7.19
N ILE A 7 31.32 11.34 -5.90
CA ILE A 7 30.51 10.79 -4.81
C ILE A 7 29.17 11.53 -4.72
N TYR A 8 29.21 12.86 -4.76
CA TYR A 8 28.01 13.70 -4.69
C TYR A 8 27.06 13.48 -5.86
N SER A 9 27.57 13.41 -7.09
CA SER A 9 26.76 13.09 -8.27
C SER A 9 26.14 11.68 -8.19
N ALA A 10 26.89 10.68 -7.72
CA ALA A 10 26.36 9.34 -7.50
C ALA A 10 25.24 9.32 -6.46
N LEU A 11 25.37 10.06 -5.36
CA LEU A 11 24.34 10.16 -4.32
C LEU A 11 23.05 10.80 -4.84
N ILE A 12 23.15 11.82 -5.70
CA ILE A 12 21.98 12.44 -6.34
C ILE A 12 21.24 11.41 -7.20
N VAL A 13 21.97 10.65 -8.01
CA VAL A 13 21.38 9.61 -8.88
C VAL A 13 20.70 8.53 -8.04
N ILE A 14 21.35 8.07 -6.96
CA ILE A 14 20.79 7.08 -6.04
C ILE A 14 19.51 7.62 -5.39
N ALA A 15 19.53 8.84 -4.86
CA ALA A 15 18.35 9.45 -4.24
C ALA A 15 17.20 9.57 -5.24
N LEU A 16 17.49 10.01 -6.47
CA LEU A 16 16.49 10.15 -7.53
C LEU A 16 15.87 8.80 -7.92
N LEU A 17 16.69 7.75 -8.06
CA LEU A 17 16.20 6.38 -8.28
C LEU A 17 15.32 5.90 -7.13
N MET A 18 15.70 6.19 -5.88
CA MET A 18 14.87 5.86 -4.73
C MET A 18 13.52 6.58 -4.79
N VAL A 19 13.48 7.87 -5.14
CA VAL A 19 12.20 8.59 -5.27
C VAL A 19 11.33 7.99 -6.38
N ILE A 20 11.92 7.72 -7.56
CA ILE A 20 11.21 7.17 -8.73
C ILE A 20 10.62 5.80 -8.44
N LEU A 21 11.30 4.96 -7.64
CA LEU A 21 10.78 3.64 -7.29
C LEU A 21 9.77 3.72 -6.14
N SER A 22 10.06 4.51 -5.09
CA SER A 22 9.22 4.54 -3.89
C SER A 22 7.86 5.22 -4.10
N VAL A 23 7.85 6.41 -4.70
CA VAL A 23 6.64 7.25 -4.77
C VAL A 23 5.52 6.57 -5.59
N PRO A 24 5.77 6.07 -6.80
CA PRO A 24 4.76 5.36 -7.57
C PRO A 24 4.32 4.05 -6.89
N SER A 25 5.25 3.31 -6.27
CA SER A 25 4.90 2.08 -5.55
C SER A 25 3.96 2.34 -4.38
N ILE A 26 4.22 3.37 -3.56
CA ILE A 26 3.33 3.76 -2.46
C ILE A 26 1.94 4.12 -3.01
N PHE A 27 1.89 4.88 -4.11
CA PHE A 27 0.64 5.30 -4.73
C PHE A 27 -0.16 4.11 -5.28
N LEU A 28 0.48 3.24 -6.07
CA LEU A 28 -0.16 2.08 -6.71
C LEU A 28 -0.67 1.08 -5.69
N LEU A 29 0.15 0.73 -4.68
CA LEU A 29 -0.27 -0.19 -3.62
C LEU A 29 -1.45 0.38 -2.81
N SER A 30 -1.39 1.67 -2.46
CA SER A 30 -2.48 2.34 -1.75
C SER A 30 -3.76 2.39 -2.60
N TRP A 31 -3.65 2.71 -3.89
CA TRP A 31 -4.78 2.79 -4.80
C TRP A 31 -5.43 1.42 -5.02
N ASN A 32 -4.61 0.40 -5.30
CA ASN A 32 -5.08 -0.97 -5.50
C ASN A 32 -5.72 -1.51 -4.22
N GLY A 33 -5.13 -1.27 -3.05
CA GLY A 33 -5.70 -1.66 -1.76
C GLY A 33 -7.09 -1.08 -1.52
N ARG A 34 -7.32 0.20 -1.87
CA ARG A 34 -8.67 0.82 -1.79
C ARG A 34 -9.65 0.22 -2.79
N LYS A 35 -9.21 0.01 -4.03
CA LYS A 35 -10.04 -0.55 -5.09
C LYS A 35 -10.52 -1.95 -4.72
N GLN A 36 -9.60 -2.78 -4.22
CA GLN A 36 -9.89 -4.13 -3.77
C GLN A 36 -10.82 -4.12 -2.54
N LEU A 37 -10.56 -3.27 -1.54
CA LEU A 37 -11.43 -3.15 -0.37
C LEU A 37 -12.88 -2.82 -0.76
N ARG A 38 -13.06 -1.87 -1.68
CA ARG A 38 -14.40 -1.52 -2.20
C ARG A 38 -15.05 -2.70 -2.92
N ARG A 39 -14.27 -3.46 -3.72
CA ARG A 39 -14.74 -4.66 -4.40
C ARG A 39 -15.18 -5.73 -3.40
N TYR A 40 -14.46 -5.93 -2.30
CA TYR A 40 -14.84 -6.91 -1.27
C TYR A 40 -16.06 -6.52 -0.47
N LEU A 41 -16.19 -5.24 -0.11
CA LEU A 41 -17.41 -4.76 0.54
C LEU A 41 -18.63 -4.95 -0.36
N PHE A 42 -18.46 -4.73 -1.66
CA PHE A 42 -19.50 -4.98 -2.65
C PHE A 42 -19.84 -6.47 -2.78
N LEU A 43 -18.85 -7.36 -2.95
CA LEU A 43 -19.07 -8.80 -3.02
C LEU A 43 -19.72 -9.36 -1.75
N ARG A 44 -19.38 -8.80 -0.59
CA ARG A 44 -20.01 -9.17 0.68
C ARG A 44 -21.48 -8.74 0.75
N ALA A 45 -21.81 -7.54 0.26
CA ALA A 45 -23.21 -7.09 0.19
C ALA A 45 -24.06 -7.99 -0.72
N LEU A 46 -23.45 -8.61 -1.74
CA LEU A 46 -24.13 -9.59 -2.59
C LEU A 46 -24.43 -10.93 -1.88
N LYS A 47 -23.74 -11.28 -0.78
CA LYS A 47 -24.01 -12.52 -0.03
C LYS A 47 -25.44 -12.59 0.51
N GLU A 48 -26.09 -11.44 0.70
CA GLU A 48 -27.47 -11.33 1.19
C GLU A 48 -28.52 -11.31 0.06
N MET A 49 -28.10 -11.29 -1.21
CA MET A 49 -29.00 -11.29 -2.37
C MET A 49 -29.24 -12.70 -2.89
N ASN A 50 -30.39 -12.93 -3.53
CA ASN A 50 -30.65 -14.17 -4.25
C ASN A 50 -29.80 -14.22 -5.52
N ASP A 51 -29.34 -15.43 -5.89
CA ASP A 51 -28.47 -15.66 -7.06
C ASP A 51 -29.10 -15.13 -8.38
N SER A 52 -30.42 -14.97 -8.44
CA SER A 52 -31.17 -14.41 -9.58
C SER A 52 -30.98 -12.90 -9.79
N ASP A 53 -30.57 -12.18 -8.74
CA ASP A 53 -30.47 -10.71 -8.74
C ASP A 53 -29.03 -10.23 -8.94
N ILE A 54 -28.07 -11.16 -9.02
CA ILE A 54 -26.65 -10.87 -9.19
C ILE A 54 -26.32 -10.68 -10.68
N PRO A 55 -25.68 -9.56 -11.08
CA PRO A 55 -25.25 -9.36 -12.45
C PRO A 55 -24.35 -10.52 -12.95
N PRO A 56 -24.58 -11.07 -14.16
CA PRO A 56 -23.87 -12.25 -14.66
C PRO A 56 -22.35 -12.04 -14.75
N ASN A 57 -21.91 -10.80 -14.93
CA ASN A 57 -20.51 -10.42 -15.02
C ASN A 57 -19.75 -10.59 -13.68
N ILE A 58 -20.49 -10.63 -12.57
CA ILE A 58 -19.96 -10.69 -11.19
C ILE A 58 -20.19 -12.08 -10.60
N ILE A 59 -21.14 -12.85 -11.13
CA ILE A 59 -21.54 -14.15 -10.59
C ILE A 59 -20.38 -15.16 -10.56
N ASN A 60 -19.47 -15.12 -11.54
CA ASN A 60 -18.29 -16.00 -11.60
C ASN A 60 -17.24 -15.62 -10.56
N GLU A 61 -17.05 -14.33 -10.33
CA GLU A 61 -16.15 -13.86 -9.28
C GLU A 61 -16.74 -14.17 -7.90
N TRP A 62 -18.02 -13.84 -7.71
CA TRP A 62 -18.74 -14.11 -6.48
C TRP A 62 -18.80 -15.59 -6.15
N SER A 63 -19.04 -16.48 -7.12
CA SER A 63 -19.09 -17.93 -6.87
C SER A 63 -17.77 -18.49 -6.37
N SER A 64 -16.64 -17.97 -6.85
CA SER A 64 -15.31 -18.34 -6.35
C SER A 64 -15.01 -17.81 -4.93
N VAL A 65 -15.66 -16.73 -4.52
CA VAL A 65 -15.41 -16.03 -3.25
C VAL A 65 -16.53 -16.23 -2.21
N ARG A 66 -17.63 -16.91 -2.59
CA ARG A 66 -18.81 -17.17 -1.73
C ARG A 66 -18.45 -17.99 -0.48
N SER A 67 -17.43 -18.84 -0.57
CA SER A 67 -16.98 -19.62 0.58
C SER A 67 -16.25 -18.72 1.58
N ASP A 68 -16.51 -18.92 2.87
CA ASP A 68 -15.88 -18.13 3.92
C ASP A 68 -14.34 -18.30 3.93
N ILE A 69 -13.86 -19.48 3.50
CA ILE A 69 -12.43 -19.77 3.28
C ILE A 69 -11.88 -18.94 2.11
N GLY A 70 -12.56 -18.92 0.96
CA GLY A 70 -12.14 -18.14 -0.20
C GLY A 70 -12.09 -16.65 0.11
N TYR A 71 -13.07 -16.13 0.84
CA TYR A 71 -13.09 -14.74 1.29
C TYR A 71 -11.96 -14.42 2.28
N ALA A 72 -11.68 -15.31 3.24
CA ALA A 72 -10.61 -15.14 4.21
C ALA A 72 -9.22 -15.13 3.55
N THR A 73 -8.92 -16.10 2.68
CA THR A 73 -7.65 -16.17 1.93
C THR A 73 -7.40 -14.87 1.17
N LEU A 74 -8.45 -14.35 0.54
CA LEU A 74 -8.38 -13.17 -0.30
C LEU A 74 -8.13 -11.89 0.53
N ILE A 75 -8.75 -11.78 1.72
CA ILE A 75 -8.42 -10.73 2.70
C ILE A 75 -6.97 -10.83 3.16
N THR A 76 -6.49 -12.03 3.51
CA THR A 76 -5.13 -12.22 4.00
C THR A 76 -4.06 -11.86 2.98
N GLU A 77 -4.26 -12.25 1.70
CA GLU A 77 -3.36 -11.87 0.61
C GLU A 77 -3.28 -10.35 0.42
N GLU A 78 -4.42 -9.65 0.47
CA GLU A 78 -4.43 -8.20 0.31
C GLU A 78 -3.86 -7.48 1.54
N LEU A 79 -4.01 -8.06 2.73
CA LEU A 79 -3.39 -7.55 3.95
C LEU A 79 -1.86 -7.67 3.89
N GLU A 80 -1.33 -8.77 3.37
CA GLU A 80 0.10 -8.95 3.12
C GLU A 80 0.62 -7.97 2.06
N LYS A 81 -0.09 -7.81 0.93
CA LYS A 81 0.24 -6.80 -0.10
C LYS A 81 0.22 -5.39 0.47
N MET A 82 -0.75 -5.05 1.32
CA MET A 82 -0.78 -3.76 2.01
C MET A 82 0.38 -3.61 2.99
N GLY A 83 0.78 -4.68 3.68
CA GLY A 83 1.98 -4.71 4.53
C GLY A 83 3.26 -4.38 3.75
N SER A 84 3.33 -4.78 2.48
CA SER A 84 4.47 -4.51 1.60
C SER A 84 4.72 -3.01 1.34
N ILE A 85 3.73 -2.13 1.58
CA ILE A 85 3.87 -0.65 1.48
C ILE A 85 4.98 -0.11 2.40
N ARG A 86 5.31 -0.81 3.50
CA ARG A 86 6.37 -0.38 4.42
C ARG A 86 7.73 -0.26 3.73
N SER A 87 8.05 -1.17 2.81
CA SER A 87 9.34 -1.17 2.10
C SER A 87 9.57 0.11 1.26
N PRO A 88 8.67 0.49 0.32
CA PRO A 88 8.85 1.72 -0.44
C PRO A 88 8.70 2.98 0.43
N MET A 89 7.93 2.94 1.52
CA MET A 89 7.92 4.04 2.51
C MET A 89 9.30 4.25 3.14
N SER A 90 9.95 3.19 3.63
CA SER A 90 11.29 3.29 4.20
C SER A 90 12.32 3.74 3.15
N LEU A 91 12.17 3.33 1.90
CA LEU A 91 13.02 3.80 0.80
C LEU A 91 12.85 5.33 0.57
N ALA A 92 11.61 5.83 0.65
CA ALA A 92 11.33 7.28 0.57
C ALA A 92 11.87 8.05 1.80
N GLU A 93 11.85 7.46 2.99
CA GLU A 93 12.46 8.04 4.20
C GLU A 93 13.98 8.15 4.06
N ILE A 94 14.64 7.08 3.59
CA ILE A 94 16.09 7.08 3.32
C ILE A 94 16.44 8.12 2.25
N ALA A 95 15.66 8.20 1.16
CA ALA A 95 15.83 9.21 0.13
C ALA A 95 15.70 10.63 0.70
N SER A 96 14.74 10.85 1.61
CA SER A 96 14.54 12.15 2.27
C SER A 96 15.77 12.55 3.09
N ILE A 97 16.33 11.61 3.88
CA ILE A 97 17.54 11.86 4.68
C ILE A 97 18.73 12.16 3.77
N LEU A 98 18.91 11.39 2.69
CA LEU A 98 19.96 11.62 1.70
C LEU A 98 19.86 13.02 1.09
N ILE A 99 18.65 13.44 0.69
CA ILE A 99 18.41 14.77 0.12
C ILE A 99 18.74 15.86 1.14
N ILE A 100 18.37 15.69 2.42
CA ILE A 100 18.70 16.64 3.48
C ILE A 100 20.23 16.76 3.64
N ILE A 101 20.95 15.63 3.71
CA ILE A 101 22.42 15.65 3.84
C ILE A 101 23.06 16.35 2.64
N MET A 102 22.59 16.05 1.42
CA MET A 102 23.09 16.69 0.21
C MET A 102 22.81 18.20 0.20
N ALA A 103 21.69 18.67 0.74
CA ALA A 103 21.37 20.10 0.80
C ALA A 103 22.38 20.92 1.63
N PHE A 104 23.13 20.29 2.54
CA PHE A 104 24.19 20.93 3.33
C PHE A 104 25.56 20.94 2.63
N VAL A 105 25.70 20.28 1.47
CA VAL A 105 26.95 20.29 0.71
C VAL A 105 27.01 21.60 -0.11
N PRO A 106 28.03 22.45 0.10
CA PRO A 106 28.18 23.67 -0.67
C PRO A 106 28.62 23.35 -2.10
N GLY A 107 28.21 24.19 -3.07
CA GLY A 107 28.64 24.08 -4.47
C GLY A 107 27.57 23.66 -5.47
N TYR A 108 26.35 23.34 -5.00
CA TYR A 108 25.23 23.09 -5.91
C TYR A 108 24.65 24.38 -6.49
N ASP A 109 24.28 24.33 -7.78
CA ASP A 109 23.50 25.37 -8.43
C ASP A 109 22.09 25.46 -7.81
N THR A 110 21.53 26.67 -7.83
CA THR A 110 20.20 26.99 -7.30
C THR A 110 19.12 26.07 -7.90
N ASN A 111 19.23 25.74 -9.19
CA ASN A 111 18.29 24.85 -9.86
C ASN A 111 18.29 23.43 -9.26
N VAL A 112 19.46 22.91 -8.90
CA VAL A 112 19.63 21.58 -8.29
C VAL A 112 19.05 21.59 -6.88
N LEU A 113 19.30 22.66 -6.12
CA LEU A 113 18.72 22.84 -4.78
C LEU A 113 17.19 22.91 -4.83
N ILE A 114 16.61 23.61 -5.80
CA ILE A 114 15.15 23.65 -5.99
C ILE A 114 14.61 22.26 -6.31
N LEU A 115 15.25 21.52 -7.22
CA LEU A 115 14.86 20.15 -7.55
C LEU A 115 14.91 19.24 -6.31
N MET A 116 15.97 19.31 -5.52
CA MET A 116 16.11 18.58 -4.25
C MET A 116 14.96 18.88 -3.28
N MET A 117 14.59 20.16 -3.12
CA MET A 117 13.47 20.55 -2.26
C MET A 117 12.13 20.01 -2.76
N CYS A 118 11.90 20.01 -4.08
CA CYS A 118 10.72 19.40 -4.69
C CYS A 118 10.67 17.89 -4.44
N LEU A 119 11.79 17.18 -4.62
CA LEU A 119 11.89 15.74 -4.35
C LEU A 119 11.65 15.43 -2.87
N LEU A 120 12.21 16.23 -1.96
CA LEU A 120 11.99 16.09 -0.52
C LEU A 120 10.51 16.25 -0.16
N ALA A 121 9.85 17.28 -0.69
CA ALA A 121 8.42 17.49 -0.48
C ALA A 121 7.59 16.29 -0.99
N LEU A 122 7.93 15.76 -2.17
CA LEU A 122 7.27 14.58 -2.75
C LEU A 122 7.46 13.33 -1.88
N CYS A 123 8.67 13.07 -1.37
CA CYS A 123 8.92 11.96 -0.46
C CYS A 123 8.12 12.08 0.83
N ILE A 124 8.13 13.25 1.48
CA ILE A 124 7.39 13.49 2.73
C ILE A 124 5.89 13.28 2.53
N VAL A 125 5.32 13.87 1.47
CA VAL A 125 3.89 13.72 1.17
C VAL A 125 3.55 12.25 0.89
N SER A 126 4.42 11.53 0.19
CA SER A 126 4.22 10.11 -0.14
C SER A 126 4.28 9.22 1.10
N VAL A 127 5.23 9.45 2.01
CA VAL A 127 5.34 8.71 3.28
C VAL A 127 4.11 8.97 4.15
N ILE A 128 3.67 10.22 4.28
CA ILE A 128 2.46 10.57 5.02
C ILE A 128 1.23 9.90 4.40
N TYR A 129 1.12 9.94 3.07
CA TYR A 129 0.02 9.31 2.33
C TYR A 129 0.00 7.79 2.52
N GLY A 130 1.14 7.12 2.32
CA GLY A 130 1.30 5.67 2.52
C GLY A 130 0.99 5.26 3.96
N GLY A 131 1.49 6.01 4.94
CA GLY A 131 1.22 5.75 6.35
C GLY A 131 -0.26 5.90 6.71
N ARG A 132 -0.94 6.93 6.20
CA ARG A 132 -2.40 7.08 6.36
C ARG A 132 -3.16 5.94 5.69
N SER A 133 -2.76 5.59 4.47
CA SER A 133 -3.37 4.51 3.69
C SER A 133 -3.28 3.17 4.43
N LEU A 134 -2.09 2.81 4.92
CA LEU A 134 -1.85 1.59 5.68
C LEU A 134 -2.65 1.54 6.98
N ARG A 135 -2.79 2.66 7.69
CA ARG A 135 -3.61 2.71 8.91
C ARG A 135 -5.10 2.55 8.63
N ILE A 136 -5.63 3.23 7.62
CA ILE A 136 -7.08 3.22 7.36
C ILE A 136 -7.46 1.89 6.71
N ILE A 137 -6.86 1.57 5.58
CA ILE A 137 -7.19 0.38 4.79
C ILE A 137 -6.77 -0.89 5.54
N GLY A 138 -5.59 -0.88 6.18
CA GLY A 138 -5.14 -2.03 6.96
C GLY A 138 -6.06 -2.33 8.15
N ARG A 139 -6.59 -1.31 8.84
CA ARG A 139 -7.59 -1.53 9.89
C ARG A 139 -8.89 -2.12 9.37
N GLU A 140 -9.37 -1.65 8.21
CA GLU A 140 -10.57 -2.21 7.60
C GLU A 140 -10.38 -3.68 7.23
N TYR A 141 -9.23 -4.06 6.65
CA TYR A 141 -8.92 -5.46 6.37
C TYR A 141 -8.80 -6.31 7.64
N VAL A 142 -8.15 -5.81 8.70
CA VAL A 142 -8.07 -6.52 9.99
C VAL A 142 -9.46 -6.73 10.59
N LYS A 143 -10.31 -5.69 10.56
CA LYS A 143 -11.69 -5.78 11.05
C LYS A 143 -12.49 -6.83 10.28
N LEU A 144 -12.38 -6.82 8.95
CA LEU A 144 -13.02 -7.82 8.10
C LEU A 144 -12.53 -9.24 8.40
N ALA A 145 -11.23 -9.42 8.65
CA ALA A 145 -10.67 -10.72 9.03
C ALA A 145 -11.22 -11.21 10.38
N GLN A 146 -11.29 -10.34 11.39
CA GLN A 146 -11.85 -10.65 12.71
C GLN A 146 -13.33 -11.04 12.64
N GLU A 147 -14.13 -10.31 11.87
CA GLU A 147 -15.55 -10.63 11.67
C GLU A 147 -15.77 -12.01 11.01
N MET A 148 -14.82 -12.48 10.20
CA MET A 148 -14.86 -13.80 9.59
C MET A 148 -14.50 -14.90 10.61
N GLU A 149 -13.49 -14.65 11.44
CA GLU A 149 -13.08 -15.57 12.51
C GLU A 149 -14.21 -15.80 13.53
N GLU A 150 -14.87 -14.73 13.97
CA GLU A 150 -16.02 -14.80 14.89
C GLU A 150 -17.20 -15.59 14.32
N LYS A 151 -17.47 -15.45 13.01
CA LYS A 151 -18.53 -16.22 12.33
C LYS A 151 -18.17 -17.70 12.21
N GLY A 152 -16.93 -18.02 11.88
CA GLY A 152 -16.43 -19.39 11.84
C GLY A 152 -16.53 -20.08 13.21
N GLN A 153 -16.18 -19.35 14.27
CA GLN A 153 -16.22 -19.87 15.64
C GLN A 153 -17.66 -20.16 16.11
N LYS A 154 -18.59 -19.23 15.88
CA LYS A 154 -20.03 -19.45 16.16
C LYS A 154 -20.63 -20.61 15.38
N SER A 155 -20.20 -20.83 14.14
CA SER A 155 -20.66 -21.95 13.33
C SER A 155 -20.14 -23.30 13.86
N ASN A 156 -18.92 -23.34 14.38
CA ASN A 156 -18.36 -24.54 15.00
C ASN A 156 -19.01 -24.84 16.35
N ASP A 157 -19.23 -23.82 17.19
CA ASP A 157 -19.89 -24.01 18.50
C ASP A 157 -21.33 -24.56 18.35
N ASN A 158 -22.05 -24.14 17.31
CA ASN A 158 -23.39 -24.68 17.01
C ASN A 158 -23.40 -26.09 16.39
N MET A 159 -22.24 -26.60 15.94
CA MET A 159 -22.14 -27.93 15.32
C MET A 159 -21.71 -29.02 16.31
N TYR A 160 -21.11 -28.63 17.43
CA TYR A 160 -20.62 -29.51 18.50
C TYR A 160 -21.31 -29.30 19.85
N GLY A 161 -22.29 -28.39 19.95
CA GLY A 161 -23.18 -28.20 21.11
C GLY A 161 -24.55 -28.83 20.87
#